data_AF-A0A6N2JM98-F1
#
_entry.id   AF-A0A6N2JM98-F1
#
_cell.length_a   1.000
_cell.length_b   1.000
_cell.length_c   1.000
_cell.angle_alpha   90.00
_cell.angle_beta   90.00
_cell.angle_gamma   90.00
#
_symmetry.space_group_name_H-M   'P 1'
#
loop_
_entity.id
_entity.type
_entity.pdbx_description
1 polymer ?
#
loop_
_entity_poly.entity_id
_entity_poly.type
_entity_poly.pdbx_seq_one_letter_code
_entity_poly.pdbx_strand_id
1 'polypeptide(L)'
;MRNYQPSNIAPSQGVAILAVSSLVSGVAIGGATAFIGKFIYFIVLFPMGMGFATGSVLGFAVKKGKIRSPLVALGMGLLGGIVTYGALMYGQYMNFQQETASIMEREYNVTDKNLANEQINVFLQQETGSSGFVGFLKMSAKEGTSISRGSSKLKLNDTFTYLLWLIELGIVGFLAASIPFAAAKEPFNEEGNEWYGETKLIGSATEESRDEIIRLLNMDDMAVASALLSSQTDMPTPRIDVYSQSSADIPFSDSVIRVNYVSTNAKKQLEVKEILIGLVSESQRSQLVPQIPASTPPEA
;
A
#
# COMPACT_ATOMS: atom_id res chain seq x y z
N MET A 1 9.57 -28.59 3.75
CA MET A 1 9.12 -27.75 2.62
C MET A 1 10.07 -26.58 2.46
N ARG A 2 10.20 -26.03 1.25
CA ARG A 2 11.12 -24.90 1.02
C ARG A 2 10.46 -23.60 1.42
N ASN A 3 11.09 -22.79 2.26
CA ASN A 3 10.56 -21.47 2.62
C ASN A 3 10.40 -20.60 1.37
N TYR A 4 9.23 -19.98 1.22
CA TYR A 4 9.00 -19.07 0.10
C TYR A 4 9.75 -17.75 0.31
N GLN A 5 10.45 -17.28 -0.72
CA GLN A 5 11.02 -15.94 -0.78
C GLN A 5 10.75 -15.33 -2.15
N PRO A 6 10.39 -14.03 -2.25
CA PRO A 6 10.32 -13.33 -3.52
C PRO A 6 11.66 -13.42 -4.25
N SER A 7 11.64 -13.68 -5.54
CA SER A 7 12.86 -13.86 -6.35
C SER A 7 13.70 -12.58 -6.51
N ASN A 8 13.20 -11.43 -6.04
CA ASN A 8 13.83 -10.12 -6.19
C ASN A 8 14.06 -9.68 -7.65
N ILE A 9 13.32 -10.27 -8.59
CA ILE A 9 13.41 -9.92 -10.00
C ILE A 9 12.46 -8.75 -10.31
N ALA A 10 12.97 -7.75 -11.03
CA ALA A 10 12.18 -6.62 -11.53
C ALA A 10 12.36 -6.53 -13.05
N PRO A 11 11.43 -7.09 -13.85
CA PRO A 11 11.52 -7.01 -15.31
C PRO A 11 11.56 -5.54 -15.77
N SER A 12 12.42 -5.21 -16.74
CA SER A 12 12.61 -3.82 -17.20
C SER A 12 11.31 -3.17 -17.70
N GLN A 13 10.49 -3.92 -18.44
CA GLN A 13 9.17 -3.49 -18.87
C GLN A 13 8.24 -3.23 -17.68
N GLY A 14 8.28 -4.08 -16.65
CA GLY A 14 7.53 -3.90 -15.41
C GLY A 14 7.95 -2.61 -14.69
N VAL A 15 9.25 -2.39 -14.54
CA VAL A 15 9.80 -1.16 -13.93
C VAL A 15 9.40 0.08 -14.71
N ALA A 16 9.43 0.04 -16.04
CA ALA A 16 8.97 1.15 -16.88
C ALA A 16 7.48 1.45 -16.68
N ILE A 17 6.61 0.43 -16.65
CA ILE A 17 5.18 0.59 -16.36
C ILE A 17 4.99 1.20 -14.97
N LEU A 18 5.72 0.72 -13.96
CA LEU A 18 5.62 1.23 -12.61
C LEU A 18 6.09 2.68 -12.51
N ALA A 19 7.16 3.06 -13.21
CA ALA A 19 7.66 4.43 -13.25
C ALA A 19 6.69 5.40 -13.92
N VAL A 20 6.15 5.03 -15.08
CA VAL A 20 5.13 5.85 -15.76
C VAL A 20 3.88 5.95 -14.89
N SER A 21 3.43 4.84 -14.29
CA SER A 21 2.28 4.84 -13.38
C SER A 21 2.51 5.75 -12.17
N SER A 22 3.70 5.72 -11.58
CA SER A 22 4.12 6.57 -10.45
C SER A 22 4.01 8.06 -10.78
N LEU A 23 4.54 8.47 -11.93
CA LEU A 23 4.50 9.86 -12.38
C LEU A 23 3.07 10.31 -12.73
N VAL A 24 2.38 9.55 -13.59
CA VAL A 24 1.05 9.93 -14.10
C VAL A 24 0.01 9.92 -12.99
N SER A 25 -0.06 8.86 -12.19
CA SER A 25 -1.03 8.77 -11.09
C SER A 25 -0.73 9.79 -10.01
N GLY A 26 0.55 10.03 -9.67
CA GLY A 26 0.91 11.02 -8.66
C GLY A 26 0.49 12.43 -9.07
N VAL A 27 0.80 12.85 -10.30
CA VAL A 27 0.37 14.16 -10.81
C VAL A 27 -1.16 14.27 -10.85
N ALA A 28 -1.86 13.24 -11.35
CA ALA A 28 -3.32 13.26 -11.45
C ALA A 28 -4.00 13.34 -10.07
N ILE A 29 -3.56 12.51 -9.11
CA ILE A 29 -4.15 12.45 -7.76
C ILE A 29 -3.80 13.72 -6.97
N GLY A 30 -2.55 14.18 -7.01
CA GLY A 30 -2.14 15.41 -6.34
C GLY A 30 -2.84 16.65 -6.91
N GLY A 31 -2.94 16.75 -8.24
CA GLY A 31 -3.66 17.82 -8.91
C GLY A 31 -5.16 17.83 -8.62
N ALA A 32 -5.82 16.67 -8.66
CA ALA A 32 -7.23 16.55 -8.27
C ALA A 32 -7.44 16.94 -6.80
N THR A 33 -6.52 16.55 -5.91
CA THR A 33 -6.58 16.92 -4.50
C THR A 33 -6.39 18.42 -4.29
N ALA A 34 -5.49 19.06 -5.04
CA ALA A 34 -5.32 20.52 -5.01
C ALA A 34 -6.59 21.26 -5.46
N PHE A 35 -7.32 20.71 -6.44
CA PHE A 35 -8.58 21.26 -6.89
C PHE A 35 -9.68 21.13 -5.82
N ILE A 36 -9.84 19.94 -5.22
CA ILE A 36 -10.84 19.69 -4.16
C ILE A 36 -10.51 20.51 -2.91
N GLY A 37 -9.22 20.65 -2.59
CA GLY A 37 -8.72 21.40 -1.43
C GLY A 37 -9.11 22.87 -1.42
N LYS A 38 -9.54 23.44 -2.55
CA LYS A 38 -10.13 24.79 -2.62
C LYS A 38 -11.39 24.94 -1.76
N PHE A 39 -12.15 23.88 -1.62
CA PHE A 39 -13.42 23.91 -0.92
C PHE A 39 -13.26 23.45 0.53
N ILE A 40 -12.63 22.28 0.70
CA ILE A 40 -12.46 21.63 1.99
C ILE A 40 -11.15 20.85 1.97
N TYR A 41 -10.29 21.05 2.97
CA TYR A 41 -9.07 20.26 3.14
C TYR A 41 -9.00 19.69 4.56
N PHE A 42 -9.11 18.36 4.68
CA PHE A 42 -8.96 17.67 5.96
C PHE A 42 -7.53 17.16 6.11
N ILE A 43 -6.80 17.79 7.02
CA ILE A 43 -5.35 17.64 7.26
C ILE A 43 -4.85 16.19 7.41
N VAL A 44 -5.69 15.26 7.88
CA VAL A 44 -5.31 13.83 8.02
C VAL A 44 -5.93 13.00 6.90
N LEU A 45 -7.20 13.24 6.56
CA LEU A 45 -7.94 12.41 5.63
C LEU A 45 -7.41 12.53 4.20
N PHE A 46 -6.99 13.73 3.78
CA PHE A 46 -6.50 13.97 2.42
C PHE A 46 -5.15 13.28 2.18
N PRO A 47 -4.13 13.42 3.06
CA PRO A 47 -2.89 12.65 2.96
C PRO A 47 -3.10 11.12 2.93
N MET A 48 -3.99 10.60 3.78
CA MET A 48 -4.31 9.17 3.77
C MET A 48 -4.95 8.74 2.44
N GLY A 49 -5.93 9.51 1.95
CA GLY A 49 -6.61 9.25 0.68
C GLY A 49 -5.66 9.29 -0.51
N MET A 50 -4.79 10.31 -0.60
CA MET A 50 -3.76 10.43 -1.64
C MET A 50 -2.81 9.23 -1.62
N GLY A 51 -2.24 8.92 -0.45
CA GLY A 51 -1.30 7.81 -0.30
C GLY A 51 -1.91 6.46 -0.66
N PHE A 52 -3.15 6.21 -0.21
CA PHE A 52 -3.88 4.98 -0.54
C PHE A 52 -4.21 4.89 -2.04
N ALA A 53 -4.70 5.98 -2.65
CA ALA A 53 -5.05 6.00 -4.07
C ALA A 53 -3.82 5.78 -4.95
N THR A 54 -2.73 6.51 -4.70
CA THR A 54 -1.46 6.32 -5.42
C THR A 54 -0.92 4.92 -5.19
N GLY A 55 -0.85 4.46 -3.94
CA GLY A 55 -0.37 3.11 -3.60
C GLY A 55 -1.17 2.00 -4.26
N SER A 56 -2.50 2.14 -4.38
CA SER A 56 -3.37 1.16 -5.05
C SER A 56 -3.08 1.07 -6.55
N VAL A 57 -2.92 2.20 -7.24
CA VAL A 57 -2.54 2.24 -8.65
C VAL A 57 -1.18 1.59 -8.86
N LEU A 58 -0.22 1.87 -7.97
CA LEU A 58 1.12 1.27 -8.05
C LEU A 58 1.15 -0.21 -7.68
N GLY A 59 0.32 -0.65 -6.73
CA GLY A 59 0.13 -2.07 -6.43
C GLY A 59 -0.38 -2.83 -7.65
N PHE A 60 -1.37 -2.27 -8.36
CA PHE A 60 -1.85 -2.83 -9.63
C PHE A 60 -0.74 -2.86 -10.69
N ALA A 61 0.04 -1.78 -10.82
CA ALA A 61 1.17 -1.72 -11.76
C ALA A 61 2.26 -2.75 -11.43
N VAL A 62 2.56 -3.00 -10.14
CA VAL A 62 3.47 -4.06 -9.68
C VAL A 62 2.98 -5.44 -10.13
N LYS A 63 1.69 -5.72 -9.93
CA LYS A 63 1.06 -6.98 -10.35
C LYS A 63 1.12 -7.16 -11.86
N LYS A 64 0.69 -6.14 -12.61
CA LYS A 64 0.70 -6.16 -14.08
C LYS A 64 2.11 -6.25 -14.64
N GLY A 65 3.08 -5.58 -14.01
CA GLY A 65 4.49 -5.57 -14.40
C GLY A 65 5.29 -6.78 -13.89
N LYS A 66 4.67 -7.68 -13.12
CA LYS A 66 5.29 -8.89 -12.54
C LYS A 66 6.58 -8.57 -11.76
N ILE A 67 6.57 -7.45 -11.04
CA ILE A 67 7.70 -7.00 -10.22
C ILE A 67 7.69 -7.78 -8.90
N ARG A 68 8.74 -8.56 -8.68
CA ARG A 68 8.94 -9.45 -7.52
C ARG A 68 10.08 -8.97 -6.62
N SER A 69 10.49 -7.72 -6.79
CA SER A 69 11.47 -7.03 -5.96
C SER A 69 10.75 -6.04 -5.06
N PRO A 70 10.51 -6.38 -3.78
CA PRO A 70 9.86 -5.49 -2.84
C PRO A 70 10.60 -4.16 -2.68
N LEU A 71 11.94 -4.16 -2.68
CA LEU A 71 12.73 -2.94 -2.55
C LEU A 71 12.55 -1.99 -3.74
N VAL A 72 12.48 -2.51 -4.96
CA VAL A 72 12.19 -1.68 -6.15
C VAL A 72 10.77 -1.12 -6.07
N ALA A 73 9.80 -1.96 -5.71
CA ALA A 73 8.41 -1.52 -5.53
C ALA A 73 8.26 -0.44 -4.44
N LEU A 74 8.98 -0.58 -3.32
CA LEU A 74 9.03 0.40 -2.23
C LEU A 74 9.59 1.74 -2.71
N GLY A 75 10.75 1.73 -3.38
CA GLY A 75 11.39 2.94 -3.87
C GLY A 75 10.53 3.69 -4.88
N MET A 76 9.89 2.97 -5.80
CA MET A 76 8.99 3.56 -6.79
C MET A 76 7.68 4.08 -6.18
N GLY A 77 7.19 3.42 -5.11
CA GLY A 77 6.05 3.89 -4.33
C GLY A 77 6.37 5.16 -3.54
N LEU A 78 7.56 5.26 -2.93
CA LEU A 78 8.03 6.50 -2.29
C LEU A 78 8.16 7.64 -3.29
N LEU A 79 8.75 7.39 -4.46
CA LEU A 79 8.79 8.35 -5.56
C LEU A 79 7.38 8.83 -5.93
N GLY A 80 6.43 7.89 -6.06
CA GLY A 80 5.04 8.20 -6.37
C GLY A 80 4.38 9.07 -5.31
N GLY A 81 4.65 8.81 -4.03
CA GLY A 81 4.18 9.64 -2.92
C GLY A 81 4.75 11.07 -2.97
N ILE A 82 6.05 11.22 -3.25
CA ILE A 82 6.70 12.52 -3.43
C ILE A 82 6.09 13.29 -4.61
N VAL A 83 5.88 12.62 -5.75
CA VAL A 83 5.25 13.24 -6.93
C VAL A 83 3.82 13.65 -6.61
N THR A 84 3.05 12.80 -5.90
CA THR A 84 1.67 13.09 -5.50
C THR A 84 1.60 14.34 -4.63
N TYR A 85 2.41 14.40 -3.57
CA TYR A 85 2.41 15.52 -2.65
C TYR A 85 3.00 16.78 -3.29
N GLY A 86 4.05 16.64 -4.10
CA GLY A 86 4.62 17.75 -4.87
C GLY A 86 3.61 18.36 -5.85
N ALA A 87 2.81 17.53 -6.52
CA ALA A 87 1.73 17.99 -7.41
C ALA A 87 0.61 18.71 -6.66
N LEU A 88 0.26 18.26 -5.44
CA LEU A 88 -0.65 19.00 -4.56
C LEU A 88 -0.11 20.41 -4.26
N MET A 89 1.13 20.50 -3.79
CA MET A 89 1.76 21.78 -3.42
C MET A 89 1.89 22.72 -4.63
N TYR A 90 2.27 22.19 -5.78
CA TYR A 90 2.33 22.96 -7.01
C TYR A 90 0.94 23.42 -7.48
N GLY A 91 -0.09 22.59 -7.34
CA GLY A 91 -1.47 22.97 -7.64
C GLY A 91 -1.96 24.11 -6.73
N GLN A 92 -1.60 24.09 -5.45
CA GLN A 92 -1.87 25.20 -4.52
C GLN A 92 -1.16 26.49 -4.95
N TYR A 93 0.10 26.39 -5.38
CA TYR A 93 0.84 27.53 -5.92
C TYR A 93 0.16 28.14 -7.15
N MET A 94 -0.30 27.31 -8.11
CA MET A 94 -1.02 27.80 -9.28
C MET A 94 -2.33 28.52 -8.88
N ASN A 95 -3.03 28.02 -7.87
CA ASN A 95 -4.24 28.65 -7.36
C ASN A 95 -3.94 30.01 -6.72
N PHE A 96 -2.89 30.10 -5.91
CA PHE A 96 -2.41 31.35 -5.33
C PHE A 96 -2.10 32.39 -6.41
N GLN A 97 -1.41 32.00 -7.49
CA GLN A 97 -1.12 32.91 -8.59
C GLN A 97 -2.40 33.41 -9.28
N GLN A 98 -3.35 32.50 -9.56
CA GLN A 98 -4.61 32.85 -10.21
C GLN A 98 -5.47 33.77 -9.35
N GLU A 99 -5.59 33.48 -8.05
CA GLU A 99 -6.38 34.27 -7.12
C GLU A 99 -5.76 35.67 -6.94
N THR A 100 -4.45 35.75 -6.73
CA THR A 100 -3.74 37.04 -6.60
C THR A 100 -3.84 37.87 -7.87
N ALA A 101 -3.67 37.26 -9.04
CA ALA A 101 -3.85 37.96 -10.32
C ALA A 101 -5.28 38.50 -10.48
N SER A 102 -6.30 37.73 -10.08
CA SER A 102 -7.70 38.18 -10.13
C SER A 102 -8.01 39.33 -9.16
N ILE A 103 -7.28 39.41 -8.04
CA ILE A 103 -7.37 40.55 -7.10
C ILE A 103 -6.69 41.78 -7.72
N MET A 104 -5.50 41.61 -8.30
CA MET A 104 -4.76 42.69 -8.98
C MET A 104 -5.56 43.29 -10.14
N GLU A 105 -6.24 42.45 -10.92
CA GLU A 105 -7.12 42.90 -12.00
C GLU A 105 -8.30 43.73 -11.47
N ARG A 106 -8.96 43.26 -10.40
CA ARG A 106 -10.16 43.93 -9.84
C ARG A 106 -9.85 45.21 -9.08
N GLU A 107 -8.77 45.24 -8.30
CA GLU A 107 -8.45 46.34 -7.39
C GLU A 107 -7.49 47.37 -8.01
N TYR A 108 -6.59 46.92 -8.89
CA TYR A 108 -5.52 47.74 -9.44
C TYR A 108 -5.57 47.86 -10.97
N ASN A 109 -6.57 47.26 -11.62
CA ASN A 109 -6.77 47.27 -13.08
C ASN A 109 -5.57 46.74 -13.87
N VAL A 110 -4.84 45.77 -13.30
CA VAL A 110 -3.72 45.10 -13.97
C VAL A 110 -4.28 43.94 -14.80
N THR A 111 -4.54 44.17 -16.08
CA THR A 111 -5.10 43.15 -16.99
C THR A 111 -4.04 42.28 -17.67
N ASP A 112 -2.77 42.70 -17.65
CA ASP A 112 -1.66 41.93 -18.23
C ASP A 112 -1.20 40.85 -17.24
N LYS A 113 -1.38 39.57 -17.62
CA LYS A 113 -0.97 38.41 -16.83
C LYS A 113 0.53 38.35 -16.56
N ASN A 114 1.37 38.83 -17.48
CA ASN A 114 2.81 38.83 -17.28
C ASN A 114 3.21 39.85 -16.22
N LEU A 115 2.61 41.05 -16.26
CA LEU A 115 2.82 42.08 -15.24
C LEU A 115 2.31 41.60 -13.87
N ALA A 116 1.14 40.96 -13.80
CA ALA A 116 0.63 40.40 -12.55
C ALA A 116 1.58 39.33 -11.98
N ASN A 117 2.07 38.41 -12.81
CA ASN A 117 3.03 37.37 -12.39
C ASN A 117 4.36 37.96 -11.92
N GLU A 118 4.85 39.02 -12.56
CA GLU A 118 6.06 39.74 -12.15
C GLU A 118 5.86 40.38 -10.78
N GLN A 119 4.74 41.08 -10.56
CA GLN A 119 4.40 41.68 -9.27
C GLN A 119 4.26 40.63 -8.16
N ILE A 120 3.63 39.49 -8.43
CA ILE A 120 3.55 38.36 -7.49
C ILE A 120 4.96 37.88 -7.12
N ASN A 121 5.85 37.73 -8.10
CA ASN A 121 7.23 37.30 -7.84
C ASN A 121 8.04 38.33 -7.04
N VAL A 122 7.85 39.63 -7.31
CA VAL A 122 8.48 40.71 -6.53
C VAL A 122 7.97 40.68 -5.09
N PHE A 123 6.67 40.52 -4.88
CA PHE A 123 6.07 40.38 -3.56
C PHE A 123 6.66 39.19 -2.79
N LEU A 124 6.66 37.99 -3.41
CA LEU A 124 7.25 36.80 -2.79
C LEU A 124 8.74 37.00 -2.46
N GLN A 125 9.49 37.64 -3.36
CA GLN A 125 10.91 37.93 -3.15
C GLN A 125 11.14 38.88 -1.98
N GLN A 126 10.31 39.92 -1.82
CA GLN A 126 10.38 40.87 -0.71
C GLN A 126 10.01 40.21 0.61
N GLU A 127 8.93 39.43 0.64
CA GLU A 127 8.44 38.82 1.86
C GLU A 127 9.28 37.62 2.31
N THR A 128 9.85 36.85 1.38
CA THR A 128 10.45 35.55 1.70
C THR A 128 11.93 35.42 1.30
N GLY A 129 12.45 36.40 0.56
CA GLY A 129 13.77 36.33 -0.06
C GLY A 129 13.85 35.37 -1.25
N SER A 130 12.71 34.89 -1.76
CA SER A 130 12.66 33.97 -2.92
C SER A 130 11.41 34.23 -3.77
N SER A 131 11.51 34.07 -5.07
CA SER A 131 10.39 34.16 -6.01
C SER A 131 9.81 32.79 -6.38
N GLY A 132 8.73 32.78 -7.15
CA GLY A 132 8.13 31.57 -7.71
C GLY A 132 7.63 30.59 -6.66
N PHE A 133 7.69 29.29 -6.99
CA PHE A 133 7.19 28.22 -6.12
C PHE A 133 7.87 28.17 -4.75
N VAL A 134 9.19 28.37 -4.69
CA VAL A 134 9.93 28.38 -3.42
C VAL A 134 9.53 29.57 -2.56
N GLY A 135 9.35 30.74 -3.16
CA GLY A 135 8.79 31.91 -2.49
C GLY A 135 7.41 31.65 -1.92
N PHE A 136 6.52 31.03 -2.71
CA PHE A 136 5.19 30.63 -2.26
C PHE A 136 5.21 29.66 -1.08
N LEU A 137 6.07 28.64 -1.10
CA LEU A 137 6.19 27.70 0.02
C LEU A 137 6.60 28.41 1.31
N LYS A 138 7.60 29.31 1.23
CA LYS A 138 8.03 30.10 2.38
C LYS A 138 6.94 31.05 2.86
N MET A 139 6.21 31.70 1.95
CA MET A 139 5.12 32.61 2.30
C MET A 139 4.00 31.85 3.01
N SER A 140 3.57 30.72 2.42
CA SER A 140 2.52 29.85 2.97
C SER A 140 2.90 29.32 4.36
N ALA A 141 4.19 28.97 4.55
CA ALA A 141 4.68 28.53 5.85
C ALA A 141 4.68 29.67 6.88
N LYS A 142 5.09 30.89 6.50
CA LYS A 142 5.04 32.10 7.34
C LYS A 142 3.62 32.49 7.75
N GLU A 143 2.67 32.45 6.82
CA GLU A 143 1.25 32.71 7.09
C GLU A 143 0.67 31.69 8.08
N GLY A 144 1.21 30.47 8.02
CA GLY A 144 0.92 29.36 8.91
C GLY A 144 -0.39 28.67 8.55
N THR A 145 -0.48 27.38 8.90
CA THR A 145 -1.75 26.67 8.78
C THR A 145 -2.61 26.96 10.01
N SER A 146 -3.80 27.54 9.81
CA SER A 146 -4.75 27.72 10.92
C SER A 146 -5.54 26.43 11.13
N ILE A 147 -5.33 25.77 12.28
CA ILE A 147 -6.12 24.61 12.68
C ILE A 147 -7.29 25.11 13.53
N SER A 148 -8.50 24.87 13.04
CA SER A 148 -9.72 25.15 13.81
C SER A 148 -10.00 23.95 14.72
N ARG A 149 -9.93 24.13 16.05
CA ARG A 149 -10.29 23.10 17.03
C ARG A 149 -11.42 23.64 17.91
N GLY A 150 -12.67 23.35 17.54
CA GLY A 150 -13.86 23.94 18.18
C GLY A 150 -13.95 25.45 17.91
N SER A 151 -14.14 26.26 18.96
CA SER A 151 -14.20 27.73 18.86
C SER A 151 -12.83 28.43 18.78
N SER A 152 -11.73 27.69 18.94
CA SER A 152 -10.38 28.26 19.01
C SER A 152 -9.63 28.05 17.71
N LYS A 153 -9.16 29.13 17.08
CA LYS A 153 -8.23 29.10 15.94
C LYS A 153 -6.80 29.17 16.47
N LEU A 154 -6.04 28.09 16.34
CA LEU A 154 -4.62 28.08 16.67
C LEU A 154 -3.83 28.27 15.37
N LYS A 155 -3.13 29.40 15.24
CA LYS A 155 -2.21 29.63 14.13
C LYS A 155 -0.89 28.93 14.44
N LEU A 156 -0.49 28.00 13.59
CA LEU A 156 0.83 27.39 13.69
C LEU A 156 1.90 28.39 13.24
N ASN A 157 3.07 28.33 13.88
CA ASN A 157 4.23 29.08 13.40
C ASN A 157 4.81 28.42 12.14
N ASP A 158 5.77 29.10 11.52
CA ASP A 158 6.49 28.64 10.33
C ASP A 158 7.07 27.22 10.49
N THR A 159 7.80 26.99 11.58
CA THR A 159 8.42 25.69 11.88
C THR A 159 7.41 24.54 11.99
N PHE A 160 6.28 24.77 12.65
CA PHE A 160 5.22 23.77 12.80
C PHE A 160 4.50 23.50 11.47
N THR A 161 4.44 24.47 10.56
CA THR A 161 3.87 24.27 9.22
C THR A 161 4.75 23.35 8.38
N TYR A 162 6.07 23.54 8.36
CA TYR A 162 6.97 22.59 7.70
C TYR A 162 6.93 21.19 8.32
N LEU A 163 6.87 21.10 9.66
CA LEU A 163 6.75 19.81 10.34
C LEU A 163 5.45 19.10 9.95
N LEU A 164 4.34 19.84 9.88
CA LEU A 164 3.07 19.31 9.43
C LEU A 164 3.17 18.77 8.00
N TRP A 165 3.70 19.54 7.05
CA TRP A 165 3.86 19.08 5.67
C TRP A 165 4.78 17.86 5.56
N LEU A 166 5.83 17.78 6.39
CA LEU A 166 6.68 16.60 6.45
C LEU A 166 5.91 15.37 6.95
N ILE A 167 5.02 15.54 7.93
CA ILE A 167 4.14 14.46 8.42
C ILE A 167 3.15 14.05 7.31
N GLU A 168 2.52 15.01 6.63
CA GLU A 168 1.60 14.72 5.52
C GLU A 168 2.31 13.96 4.38
N LEU A 169 3.49 14.44 3.96
CA LEU A 169 4.33 13.76 2.98
C LEU A 169 4.73 12.35 3.47
N GLY A 170 5.05 12.20 4.75
CA GLY A 170 5.35 10.92 5.38
C GLY A 170 4.17 9.94 5.30
N ILE A 171 2.95 10.40 5.57
CA ILE A 171 1.71 9.60 5.46
C ILE A 171 1.48 9.18 4.00
N VAL A 172 1.55 10.14 3.06
CA VAL A 172 1.36 9.87 1.63
C VAL A 172 2.39 8.87 1.13
N GLY A 173 3.68 9.12 1.42
CA GLY A 173 4.80 8.27 1.02
C GLY A 173 4.72 6.87 1.62
N PHE A 174 4.40 6.75 2.90
CA PHE A 174 4.28 5.45 3.58
C PHE A 174 3.18 4.59 2.95
N LEU A 175 1.98 5.13 2.73
CA LEU A 175 0.88 4.39 2.11
C LEU A 175 1.16 4.09 0.63
N ALA A 176 1.70 5.06 -0.11
CA ALA A 176 2.06 4.90 -1.51
C ALA A 176 3.16 3.84 -1.73
N ALA A 177 4.03 3.62 -0.73
CA ALA A 177 5.10 2.63 -0.78
C ALA A 177 4.73 1.25 -0.22
N SER A 178 3.97 1.21 0.87
CA SER A 178 3.62 -0.05 1.56
C SER A 178 2.73 -0.97 0.72
N ILE A 179 1.77 -0.41 -0.03
CA ILE A 179 0.87 -1.19 -0.90
C ILE A 179 1.64 -1.90 -2.04
N PRO A 180 2.41 -1.23 -2.91
CA PRO A 180 3.19 -1.90 -3.94
C PRO A 180 4.28 -2.83 -3.35
N PHE A 181 4.86 -2.48 -2.20
CA PHE A 181 5.78 -3.37 -1.49
C PHE A 181 5.10 -4.69 -1.09
N ALA A 182 3.89 -4.63 -0.52
CA ALA A 182 3.11 -5.82 -0.18
C ALA A 182 2.75 -6.63 -1.43
N ALA A 183 2.30 -5.97 -2.50
CA ALA A 183 1.95 -6.63 -3.76
C ALA A 183 3.15 -7.38 -4.40
N ALA A 184 4.37 -6.83 -4.27
CA ALA A 184 5.60 -7.43 -4.76
C ALA A 184 6.11 -8.62 -3.91
N LYS A 185 5.64 -8.72 -2.65
CA LYS A 185 5.95 -9.85 -1.74
C LYS A 185 5.03 -11.04 -1.92
N GLU A 186 3.91 -10.85 -2.60
CA GLU A 186 2.99 -11.95 -2.84
C GLU A 186 3.66 -13.06 -3.66
N PRO A 187 3.24 -14.31 -3.48
CA PRO A 187 3.83 -15.42 -4.18
C PRO A 187 3.67 -15.32 -5.69
N PHE A 188 4.76 -15.64 -6.39
CA PHE A 188 4.81 -15.69 -7.84
C PHE A 188 5.34 -17.05 -8.31
N ASN A 189 4.67 -17.66 -9.28
CA ASN A 189 5.11 -18.86 -9.96
C ASN A 189 6.07 -18.48 -11.10
N GLU A 190 7.34 -18.81 -10.93
CA GLU A 190 8.40 -18.53 -11.89
C GLU A 190 8.25 -19.34 -13.19
N GLU A 191 7.75 -20.57 -13.10
CA GLU A 191 7.55 -21.46 -14.25
C GLU A 191 6.38 -20.98 -15.11
N GLY A 192 5.28 -20.59 -14.46
CA GLY A 192 4.09 -20.04 -15.13
C GLY A 192 4.18 -18.56 -15.48
N ASN A 193 5.22 -17.87 -15.01
CA ASN A 193 5.35 -16.42 -15.12
C ASN A 193 4.05 -15.71 -14.67
N GLU A 194 3.45 -16.13 -13.57
CA GLU A 194 2.20 -15.58 -13.07
C GLU A 194 2.16 -15.51 -11.53
N TRP A 195 1.27 -14.67 -11.00
CA TRP A 195 1.00 -14.67 -9.56
C TRP A 195 0.20 -15.92 -9.21
N TYR A 196 0.46 -16.50 -8.03
CA TYR A 196 -0.37 -17.61 -7.56
C TYR A 196 -1.84 -17.18 -7.40
N GLY A 197 -2.76 -18.11 -7.67
CA GLY A 197 -4.18 -17.86 -7.63
C GLY A 197 -4.78 -17.78 -6.22
N GLU A 198 -6.08 -18.02 -6.15
CA GLU A 198 -6.86 -17.93 -4.90
C GLU A 198 -6.36 -18.88 -3.82
N THR A 199 -6.40 -18.42 -2.57
CA THR A 199 -6.15 -19.22 -1.37
C THR A 199 -7.31 -20.18 -1.10
N LYS A 200 -7.02 -21.47 -1.06
CA LYS A 200 -7.97 -22.53 -0.68
C LYS A 200 -7.60 -23.11 0.67
N LEU A 201 -8.53 -23.16 1.61
CA LEU A 201 -8.33 -23.84 2.88
C LEU A 201 -8.19 -25.34 2.64
N ILE A 202 -7.09 -25.93 3.09
CA ILE A 202 -6.85 -27.38 3.05
C ILE A 202 -7.50 -28.04 4.27
N GLY A 203 -7.28 -27.45 5.44
CA GLY A 203 -7.79 -27.92 6.71
C GLY A 203 -7.29 -27.04 7.85
N SER A 204 -7.84 -27.28 9.03
CA SER A 204 -7.48 -26.57 10.24
C SER A 204 -7.02 -27.57 11.31
N ALA A 205 -6.32 -27.12 12.35
CA ALA A 205 -5.89 -27.94 13.48
C ALA A 205 -6.00 -27.16 14.80
N THR A 206 -5.99 -27.90 15.90
CA THR A 206 -5.97 -27.31 17.25
C THR A 206 -4.67 -26.55 17.51
N GLU A 207 -4.71 -25.61 18.45
CA GLU A 207 -3.50 -24.88 18.89
C GLU A 207 -2.41 -25.82 19.44
N GLU A 208 -2.79 -26.91 20.10
CA GLU A 208 -1.85 -27.90 20.67
C GLU A 208 -0.97 -28.55 19.60
N SER A 209 -1.48 -28.70 18.37
CA SER A 209 -0.76 -29.30 17.25
C SER A 209 0.13 -28.29 16.49
N ARG A 210 0.20 -27.02 16.92
CA ARG A 210 0.88 -25.94 16.18
C ARG A 210 2.34 -26.25 15.87
N ASP A 211 3.13 -26.50 16.90
CA ASP A 211 4.58 -26.67 16.74
C ASP A 211 4.89 -27.97 15.98
N GLU A 212 4.06 -29.00 16.19
CA GLU A 212 4.17 -30.27 15.51
C GLU A 212 3.86 -30.15 14.01
N ILE A 213 2.80 -29.44 13.62
CA ILE A 213 2.49 -29.17 12.20
C ILE A 213 3.62 -28.39 11.54
N ILE A 214 4.13 -27.34 12.18
CA ILE A 214 5.26 -26.57 11.63
C ILE A 214 6.48 -27.46 11.44
N ARG A 215 6.79 -28.31 12.42
CA ARG A 215 7.90 -29.27 12.36
C ARG A 215 7.74 -30.24 11.20
N LEU A 216 6.59 -30.88 11.06
CA LEU A 216 6.30 -31.86 10.01
C LEU A 216 6.35 -31.24 8.61
N LEU A 217 5.76 -30.05 8.44
CA LEU A 217 5.82 -29.31 7.17
C LEU A 217 7.26 -28.95 6.79
N ASN A 218 8.08 -28.53 7.76
CA ASN A 218 9.49 -28.24 7.53
C ASN A 218 10.29 -29.51 7.16
N MET A 219 9.94 -30.66 7.75
CA MET A 219 10.55 -31.96 7.47
C MET A 219 10.04 -32.64 6.19
N ASP A 220 9.14 -31.99 5.44
CA ASP A 220 8.52 -32.54 4.22
C ASP A 220 7.63 -33.78 4.46
N ASP A 221 7.18 -34.01 5.70
CA ASP A 221 6.28 -35.11 6.07
C ASP A 221 4.80 -34.69 5.96
N MET A 222 4.34 -34.54 4.71
CA MET A 222 3.01 -34.02 4.40
C MET A 222 1.88 -34.96 4.80
N ALA A 223 2.14 -36.27 4.77
CA ALA A 223 1.16 -37.29 5.11
C ALA A 223 0.85 -37.30 6.61
N VAL A 224 1.88 -37.16 7.46
CA VAL A 224 1.66 -37.05 8.92
C VAL A 224 1.09 -35.68 9.27
N ALA A 225 1.52 -34.62 8.57
CA ALA A 225 0.94 -33.30 8.76
C ALA A 225 -0.57 -33.26 8.45
N SER A 226 -1.03 -33.90 7.37
CA SER A 226 -2.46 -33.93 7.02
C SER A 226 -3.31 -34.73 8.00
N ALA A 227 -2.74 -35.72 8.68
CA ALA A 227 -3.44 -36.46 9.74
C ALA A 227 -3.77 -35.59 10.97
N LEU A 228 -3.05 -34.48 11.17
CA LEU A 228 -3.34 -33.49 12.21
C LEU A 228 -4.37 -32.44 11.77
N LEU A 229 -4.69 -32.38 10.48
CA LEU A 229 -5.65 -31.44 9.91
C LEU A 229 -7.05 -32.04 9.89
N SER A 230 -8.02 -31.28 10.39
CA SER A 230 -9.44 -31.53 10.23
C SER A 230 -9.99 -30.75 9.04
N SER A 231 -10.89 -31.37 8.28
CA SER A 231 -11.65 -30.71 7.22
C SER A 231 -12.80 -29.84 7.75
N GLN A 232 -13.05 -29.85 9.08
CA GLN A 232 -14.08 -29.04 9.71
C GLN A 232 -13.69 -27.56 9.71
N THR A 233 -14.55 -26.73 9.16
CA THR A 233 -14.36 -25.27 9.08
C THR A 233 -14.74 -24.52 10.36
N ASP A 234 -15.44 -25.18 11.29
CA ASP A 234 -16.00 -24.56 12.51
C ASP A 234 -15.21 -24.95 13.78
N MET A 235 -13.88 -25.00 13.69
CA MET A 235 -13.05 -25.26 14.87
C MET A 235 -12.99 -24.02 15.79
N PRO A 236 -13.07 -24.20 17.12
CA PRO A 236 -12.99 -23.09 18.06
C PRO A 236 -11.61 -22.42 17.98
N THR A 237 -11.57 -21.10 18.19
CA THR A 237 -10.31 -20.37 18.32
C THR A 237 -9.74 -20.51 19.74
N PRO A 238 -8.42 -20.53 19.93
CA PRO A 238 -7.36 -20.42 18.92
C PRO A 238 -7.15 -21.71 18.11
N ARG A 239 -6.78 -21.57 16.83
CA ARG A 239 -6.55 -22.69 15.91
C ARG A 239 -5.48 -22.36 14.86
N ILE A 240 -5.07 -23.39 14.11
CA ILE A 240 -4.16 -23.29 12.98
C ILE A 240 -4.94 -23.55 11.70
N ASP A 241 -4.87 -22.66 10.72
CA ASP A 241 -5.45 -22.86 9.40
C ASP A 241 -4.33 -23.06 8.38
N VAL A 242 -4.44 -24.08 7.53
CA VAL A 242 -3.50 -24.37 6.45
C VAL A 242 -4.17 -24.11 5.11
N TYR A 243 -3.59 -23.21 4.32
CA TYR A 243 -4.08 -22.82 3.01
C TYR A 243 -3.12 -23.24 1.90
N SER A 244 -3.64 -23.56 0.72
CA SER A 244 -2.89 -23.78 -0.51
C SER A 244 -3.22 -22.70 -1.54
N GLN A 245 -2.20 -22.26 -2.29
CA GLN A 245 -2.37 -21.52 -3.53
C GLN A 245 -1.66 -22.29 -4.64
N SER A 246 -2.31 -22.41 -5.78
CA SER A 246 -1.76 -23.08 -6.96
C SER A 246 -1.91 -22.18 -8.18
N SER A 247 -1.04 -22.40 -9.16
CA SER A 247 -1.18 -21.84 -10.51
C SER A 247 -2.45 -22.39 -11.17
N ALA A 248 -3.18 -21.53 -11.88
CA ALA A 248 -4.36 -21.95 -12.64
C ALA A 248 -3.95 -22.65 -13.94
N ASP A 249 -2.86 -22.19 -14.55
CA ASP A 249 -2.48 -22.57 -15.90
C ASP A 249 -1.48 -23.75 -15.94
N ILE A 250 -0.75 -24.01 -14.85
CA ILE A 250 0.24 -25.08 -14.78
C ILE A 250 -0.13 -26.08 -13.67
N PRO A 251 -0.81 -27.20 -14.01
CA PRO A 251 -1.36 -28.14 -13.03
C PRO A 251 -0.29 -28.85 -12.18
N PHE A 252 0.94 -28.97 -12.70
CA PHE A 252 2.06 -29.68 -12.09
C PHE A 252 3.11 -28.75 -11.43
N SER A 253 2.84 -27.44 -11.37
CA SER A 253 3.76 -26.50 -10.74
C SER A 253 3.73 -26.61 -9.20
N ASP A 254 4.82 -26.16 -8.57
CA ASP A 254 4.88 -25.99 -7.12
C ASP A 254 3.65 -25.20 -6.62
N SER A 255 3.21 -25.49 -5.41
CA SER A 255 2.12 -24.77 -4.75
C SER A 255 2.63 -24.11 -3.48
N VAL A 256 2.01 -22.97 -3.14
CA VAL A 256 2.33 -22.25 -1.92
C VAL A 256 1.45 -22.75 -0.80
N ILE A 257 2.06 -23.19 0.30
CA ILE A 257 1.37 -23.49 1.54
C ILE A 257 1.56 -22.32 2.50
N ARG A 258 0.46 -21.84 3.08
CA ARG A 258 0.45 -20.86 4.16
C ARG A 258 -0.15 -21.47 5.40
N VAL A 259 0.53 -21.31 6.52
CA VAL A 259 0.03 -21.70 7.83
C VAL A 259 -0.24 -20.43 8.60
N ASN A 260 -1.48 -20.28 9.05
CA ASN A 260 -1.97 -19.13 9.77
C ASN A 260 -2.41 -19.54 11.17
N TYR A 261 -1.95 -18.81 12.19
CA TYR A 261 -2.51 -18.87 13.53
C TYR A 261 -3.73 -17.95 13.60
N VAL A 262 -4.88 -18.51 13.94
CA VAL A 262 -6.15 -17.79 14.05
C VAL A 262 -6.56 -17.74 15.51
N SER A 263 -6.64 -16.53 16.06
CA SER A 263 -7.03 -16.29 17.45
C SER A 263 -8.12 -15.24 17.54
N THR A 264 -8.62 -15.02 18.75
CA THR A 264 -9.59 -13.97 19.04
C THR A 264 -8.94 -12.92 19.94
N ASN A 265 -8.95 -11.66 19.52
CA ASN A 265 -8.38 -10.57 20.32
C ASN A 265 -9.29 -10.16 21.49
N ALA A 266 -8.82 -9.24 22.34
CA ALA A 266 -9.59 -8.75 23.49
C ALA A 266 -10.96 -8.14 23.15
N LYS A 267 -11.17 -7.74 21.88
CA LYS A 267 -12.44 -7.19 21.36
C LYS A 267 -13.35 -8.26 20.74
N LYS A 268 -13.04 -9.54 20.91
CA LYS A 268 -13.74 -10.67 20.28
C LYS A 268 -13.69 -10.66 18.74
N GLN A 269 -12.66 -10.04 18.16
CA GLN A 269 -12.45 -10.05 16.71
C GLN A 269 -11.41 -11.11 16.33
N LEU A 270 -11.59 -11.76 15.19
CA LEU A 270 -10.63 -12.71 14.66
C LEU A 270 -9.34 -11.99 14.26
N GLU A 271 -8.22 -12.55 14.70
CA GLU A 271 -6.87 -12.12 14.35
C GLU A 271 -6.17 -13.29 13.63
N VAL A 272 -5.62 -13.01 12.45
CA VAL A 272 -4.95 -14.01 11.62
C VAL A 272 -3.48 -13.61 11.51
N LYS A 273 -2.58 -14.48 11.96
CA LYS A 273 -1.13 -14.28 11.89
C LYS A 273 -0.50 -15.38 11.04
N GLU A 274 0.11 -15.01 9.93
CA GLU A 274 0.94 -15.94 9.16
C GLU A 274 2.16 -16.37 10.00
N ILE A 275 2.31 -17.68 10.21
CA ILE A 275 3.41 -18.26 10.97
C ILE A 275 4.39 -19.03 10.09
N LEU A 276 3.95 -19.48 8.91
CA LEU A 276 4.79 -20.21 7.98
C LEU A 276 4.30 -20.06 6.53
N ILE A 277 5.23 -19.89 5.59
CA ILE A 277 4.96 -19.88 4.16
C ILE A 277 6.03 -20.67 3.41
N GLY A 278 5.62 -21.62 2.59
CA GLY A 278 6.54 -22.49 1.86
C GLY A 278 6.00 -22.97 0.53
N LEU A 279 6.90 -23.53 -0.28
CA LEU A 279 6.61 -24.19 -1.54
C LEU A 279 6.63 -25.71 -1.34
N VAL A 280 5.64 -26.37 -1.91
CA VAL A 280 5.51 -27.83 -1.96
C VAL A 280 5.29 -28.30 -3.39
N SER A 281 5.81 -29.46 -3.74
CA SER A 281 5.53 -30.08 -5.04
C SER A 281 4.06 -30.52 -5.15
N GLU A 282 3.62 -30.85 -6.37
CA GLU A 282 2.29 -31.42 -6.60
C GLU A 282 2.05 -32.73 -5.83
N SER A 283 3.05 -33.61 -5.76
CA SER A 283 2.97 -34.87 -5.01
C SER A 283 2.81 -34.63 -3.51
N GLN A 284 3.57 -33.67 -2.95
CA GLN A 284 3.47 -33.24 -1.56
C GLN A 284 2.11 -32.59 -1.25
N ARG A 285 1.62 -31.71 -2.13
CA ARG A 285 0.29 -31.09 -2.00
C ARG A 285 -0.81 -32.14 -1.92
N SER A 286 -0.71 -33.19 -2.74
CA SER A 286 -1.72 -34.26 -2.81
C SER A 286 -1.76 -35.09 -1.52
N GLN A 287 -0.64 -35.21 -0.81
CA GLN A 287 -0.56 -35.85 0.51
C GLN A 287 -1.10 -34.97 1.64
N LEU A 288 -1.16 -33.66 1.44
CA LEU A 288 -1.56 -32.69 2.47
C LEU A 288 -3.08 -32.55 2.61
N VAL A 289 -3.86 -33.09 1.67
CA VAL A 289 -5.33 -33.07 1.74
C VAL A 289 -5.81 -34.02 2.84
N PRO A 290 -6.59 -33.56 3.84
CA PRO A 290 -7.08 -34.41 4.91
C PRO A 290 -7.87 -35.59 4.32
N GLN A 291 -7.47 -36.81 4.67
CA GLN A 291 -8.22 -38.00 4.32
C GLN A 291 -9.52 -37.96 5.14
N ILE A 292 -10.68 -37.85 4.48
CA ILE A 292 -11.96 -38.02 5.18
C ILE A 292 -11.94 -39.45 5.75
N PRO A 293 -12.04 -39.65 7.08
CA PRO A 293 -12.13 -40.99 7.61
C PRO A 293 -13.33 -41.66 6.97
N ALA A 294 -13.12 -42.79 6.29
CA ALA A 294 -14.21 -43.59 5.73
C ALA A 294 -15.21 -43.85 6.87
N SER A 295 -16.43 -43.32 6.73
CA SER A 295 -17.48 -43.50 7.72
C SER A 295 -17.57 -44.99 8.06
N THR A 296 -17.29 -45.34 9.30
CA THR A 296 -17.45 -46.71 9.79
C THR A 296 -18.91 -47.08 9.53
N PRO A 297 -19.19 -48.13 8.73
CA PRO A 297 -20.58 -48.53 8.50
C PRO A 297 -21.22 -48.85 9.85
N PRO A 298 -22.51 -48.50 10.04
CA PRO A 298 -23.19 -48.76 11.30
C PRO A 298 -23.10 -50.25 11.61
N GLU A 299 -22.62 -50.60 12.80
CA GLU A 299 -22.76 -51.95 13.34
C GLU A 299 -24.25 -52.32 13.30
N ALA A 300 -24.56 -53.36 12.53
CA ALA A 300 -25.90 -53.89 12.33
C ALA A 300 -26.30 -54.83 13.48
#